data_AF-A0A376YBZ0-F1
#
_entry.id   AF-A0A376YBZ0-F1
#
_cell.length_a   1.000
_cell.length_b   1.000
_cell.length_c   1.000
_cell.angle_alpha   90.00
_cell.angle_beta   90.00
_cell.angle_gamma   90.00
#
_symmetry.space_group_name_H-M   'P 1'
#
loop_
_entity.id
_entity.type
_entity.pdbx_description
1 polymer ?
#
loop_
_entity_poly.entity_id
_entity_poly.type
_entity_poly.pdbx_seq_one_letter_code
_entity_poly.pdbx_strand_id
1 'polypeptide(L)'
;MQDTSTPYSVFIIISLLCGFAGANFASSMANISFFFPKQKQGGALGLNGGLGNMGVSVMQLVAPLVVSLSIFAVFGSQGVKQPDGTELYLANASWIWVPFLAIFTIAAWFGMNDLATSKASIKEQLPVLKRGHLWIMSLLYLATFGSFIGFSAGFAMLSKTQFPDVQILQYAFFGPFIGALARSAGGALSDRLGGTRVTLVNFILMAIFSGLLFLTLPD
;
A
#
# COMPACT_ATOMS: atom_id res chain seq x y z
N MET A 1 -19.43 -9.24 3.63
CA MET A 1 -19.62 -10.38 4.54
C MET A 1 -21.04 -10.84 4.38
N GLN A 2 -21.22 -12.14 4.25
CA GLN A 2 -22.55 -12.74 4.06
C GLN A 2 -23.09 -13.26 5.39
N ASP A 3 -22.21 -13.76 6.25
CA ASP A 3 -22.55 -14.23 7.58
C ASP A 3 -22.15 -13.20 8.65
N THR A 4 -23.16 -12.54 9.22
CA THR A 4 -22.99 -11.56 10.31
C THR A 4 -22.70 -12.20 11.67
N SER A 5 -22.73 -13.53 11.79
CA SER A 5 -22.33 -14.26 12.99
C SER A 5 -20.81 -14.46 13.10
N THR A 6 -20.06 -14.13 12.04
CA THR A 6 -18.60 -14.24 12.01
C THR A 6 -17.97 -13.43 13.16
N PRO A 7 -17.26 -14.07 14.11
CA PRO A 7 -16.70 -13.37 15.26
C PRO A 7 -15.61 -12.37 14.87
N TYR A 8 -15.45 -11.31 15.67
CA TYR A 8 -14.40 -10.30 15.45
C TYR A 8 -12.98 -10.88 15.40
N SER A 9 -12.72 -11.94 16.17
CA SER A 9 -11.44 -12.67 16.17
C SER A 9 -11.07 -13.22 14.78
N VAL A 10 -12.05 -13.60 13.97
CA VAL A 10 -11.82 -14.05 12.58
C VAL A 10 -11.32 -12.88 11.73
N PHE A 11 -11.85 -11.67 11.91
CA PHE A 11 -11.36 -10.48 11.20
C PHE A 11 -9.96 -10.09 11.63
N ILE A 12 -9.60 -10.28 12.90
CA ILE A 12 -8.21 -10.12 13.36
C ILE A 12 -7.29 -11.08 12.61
N ILE A 13 -7.66 -12.37 12.51
CA ILE A 13 -6.87 -13.36 11.77
C ILE A 13 -6.73 -12.96 10.30
N ILE A 14 -7.83 -12.61 9.63
CA ILE A 14 -7.82 -12.17 8.23
C ILE A 14 -6.92 -10.93 8.07
N SER A 15 -7.03 -9.95 8.97
CA SER A 15 -6.20 -8.74 8.95
C SER A 15 -4.70 -9.05 9.09
N LEU A 16 -4.33 -9.98 9.98
CA LEU A 16 -2.95 -10.43 10.15
C LEU A 16 -2.44 -11.16 8.90
N LEU A 17 -3.29 -11.99 8.27
CA LEU A 17 -2.95 -12.69 7.03
C LEU A 17 -2.77 -11.71 5.86
N CYS A 18 -3.59 -10.66 5.74
CA CYS A 18 -3.37 -9.59 4.77
C CYS A 18 -2.01 -8.90 4.99
N GLY A 19 -1.52 -8.85 6.24
CA GLY A 19 -0.19 -8.34 6.58
C GLY A 19 0.96 -9.06 5.87
N PHE A 20 0.81 -10.34 5.52
CA PHE A 20 1.83 -11.07 4.74
C PHE A 20 2.09 -10.41 3.38
N ALA A 21 1.05 -9.89 2.72
CA ALA A 21 1.21 -9.20 1.44
C ALA A 21 2.11 -7.95 1.56
N GLY A 22 2.12 -7.29 2.72
CA GLY A 22 3.01 -6.16 2.99
C GLY A 22 4.50 -6.54 3.01
N ALA A 23 4.82 -7.77 3.39
CA ALA A 23 6.19 -8.27 3.41
C ALA A 23 6.75 -8.55 2.00
N ASN A 24 5.89 -8.73 1.00
CA ASN A 24 6.29 -8.97 -0.39
C ASN A 24 7.14 -7.84 -0.97
N PHE A 25 7.02 -6.62 -0.44
CA PHE A 25 7.86 -5.50 -0.87
C PHE A 25 9.35 -5.78 -0.61
N ALA A 26 9.69 -6.32 0.57
CA ALA A 26 11.09 -6.59 0.93
C ALA A 26 11.70 -7.67 0.02
N SER A 27 10.97 -8.77 -0.22
CA SER A 27 11.43 -9.85 -1.10
C SER A 27 11.49 -9.43 -2.56
N SER A 28 10.47 -8.71 -3.07
CA SER A 28 10.43 -8.20 -4.44
C SER A 28 11.59 -7.25 -4.74
N MET A 29 11.85 -6.29 -3.85
CA MET A 29 12.93 -5.31 -4.02
C MET A 29 14.32 -5.94 -3.90
N ALA A 30 14.50 -6.90 -2.98
CA ALA A 30 15.73 -7.67 -2.89
C ALA A 30 15.97 -8.46 -4.19
N ASN A 31 14.96 -9.17 -4.69
CA ASN A 31 15.06 -9.99 -5.90
C ASN A 31 15.43 -9.16 -7.13
N ILE A 32 14.66 -8.11 -7.45
CA ILE A 32 14.86 -7.32 -8.69
C ILE A 32 16.25 -6.65 -8.75
N SER A 33 16.85 -6.36 -7.59
CA SER A 33 18.17 -5.73 -7.53
C SER A 33 19.28 -6.60 -8.16
N PHE A 34 19.15 -7.93 -8.11
CA PHE A 34 20.14 -8.85 -8.66
C PHE A 34 20.06 -8.96 -10.19
N PHE A 35 18.94 -8.61 -10.80
CA PHE A 35 18.72 -8.71 -12.25
C PHE A 35 19.27 -7.51 -13.04
N PHE A 36 19.59 -6.41 -12.36
CA PHE A 36 20.05 -5.19 -13.01
C PHE A 36 21.47 -4.80 -12.55
N PRO A 37 22.34 -4.33 -13.47
CA PRO A 37 23.64 -3.80 -13.09
C PRO A 37 23.48 -2.53 -12.25
N LYS A 38 24.48 -2.21 -11.42
CA LYS A 38 24.43 -1.09 -10.44
C LYS A 38 23.98 0.24 -11.05
N GLN A 39 24.38 0.55 -12.29
CA GLN A 39 24.00 1.80 -12.97
C GLN A 39 22.51 1.88 -13.30
N LYS A 40 21.81 0.74 -13.42
CA LYS A 40 20.37 0.65 -13.74
C LYS A 40 19.50 0.30 -12.55
N GLN A 41 20.08 -0.11 -11.42
CA GLN A 41 19.35 -0.52 -10.22
C GLN A 41 18.43 0.59 -9.71
N GLY A 42 18.86 1.85 -9.69
CA GLY A 42 18.02 2.98 -9.26
C GLY A 42 16.71 3.08 -10.04
N GLY A 43 16.78 3.00 -11.37
CA GLY A 43 15.59 3.01 -12.23
C GLY A 43 14.71 1.77 -12.06
N ALA A 44 15.30 0.57 -12.01
CA ALA A 44 14.56 -0.68 -11.85
C ALA A 44 13.84 -0.77 -10.49
N LEU A 45 14.53 -0.44 -9.40
CA LEU A 45 13.98 -0.41 -8.05
C LEU A 45 12.94 0.72 -7.91
N GLY A 46 13.19 1.87 -8.53
CA GLY A 46 12.25 2.99 -8.58
C GLY A 46 10.94 2.61 -9.26
N LEU A 47 11.00 1.93 -10.41
CA LEU A 47 9.82 1.49 -11.14
C LEU A 47 9.07 0.39 -10.38
N ASN A 48 9.77 -0.65 -9.92
CA ASN A 48 9.17 -1.77 -9.19
C ASN A 48 8.50 -1.28 -7.89
N GLY A 49 9.21 -0.48 -7.09
CA GLY A 49 8.66 0.06 -5.85
C GLY A 49 7.59 1.12 -6.09
N GLY A 50 7.74 1.97 -7.10
CA GLY A 50 6.77 3.01 -7.46
C GLY A 50 5.43 2.41 -7.90
N LEU A 51 5.45 1.55 -8.92
CA LEU A 51 4.24 0.84 -9.39
C LEU A 51 3.69 -0.11 -8.32
N GLY A 52 4.54 -0.73 -7.51
CA GLY A 52 4.08 -1.53 -6.36
C GLY A 52 3.22 -0.72 -5.38
N ASN A 53 3.60 0.53 -5.09
CA ASN A 53 2.81 1.40 -4.21
C ASN A 53 1.49 1.87 -4.86
N MET A 54 1.39 1.91 -6.19
CA MET A 54 0.14 2.23 -6.90
C MET A 54 -0.97 1.22 -6.58
N GLY A 55 -0.61 -0.01 -6.21
CA GLY A 55 -1.57 -1.06 -5.84
C GLY A 55 -2.55 -0.62 -4.75
N VAL A 56 -2.13 0.23 -3.81
CA VAL A 56 -3.02 0.79 -2.77
C VAL A 56 -4.14 1.62 -3.40
N SER A 57 -3.78 2.56 -4.29
CA SER A 57 -4.76 3.42 -4.96
C SER A 57 -5.66 2.65 -5.92
N VAL A 58 -5.11 1.70 -6.68
CA VAL A 58 -5.90 0.86 -7.60
C VAL A 58 -6.90 0.03 -6.82
N MET A 59 -6.49 -0.52 -5.67
CA MET A 59 -7.41 -1.26 -4.80
C MET A 59 -8.53 -0.37 -4.26
N GLN A 60 -8.19 0.81 -3.74
CA GLN A 60 -9.17 1.76 -3.22
C GLN A 60 -10.10 2.35 -4.28
N LEU A 61 -9.69 2.35 -5.56
CA LEU A 61 -10.54 2.74 -6.68
C LEU A 61 -11.46 1.60 -7.12
N VAL A 62 -10.90 0.41 -7.33
CA VAL A 62 -11.63 -0.72 -7.93
C VAL A 62 -12.58 -1.37 -6.92
N ALA A 63 -12.17 -1.53 -5.65
CA ALA A 63 -12.98 -2.23 -4.66
C ALA A 63 -14.36 -1.58 -4.47
N PRO A 64 -14.51 -0.24 -4.29
CA PRO A 64 -15.81 0.41 -4.21
C PRO A 64 -16.67 0.28 -5.48
N LEU A 65 -16.05 0.15 -6.66
CA LEU A 65 -16.78 -0.02 -7.92
C LEU A 65 -17.36 -1.43 -8.03
N VAL A 66 -16.54 -2.46 -7.78
CA VAL A 66 -16.97 -3.86 -7.99
C VAL A 66 -17.94 -4.38 -6.92
N VAL A 67 -18.00 -3.76 -5.73
CA VAL A 67 -19.02 -4.11 -4.73
C VAL A 67 -20.43 -3.70 -5.14
N SER A 68 -20.61 -2.87 -6.17
CA SER A 68 -21.93 -2.54 -6.73
C SER A 68 -22.41 -3.53 -7.81
N LEU A 69 -21.57 -4.50 -8.19
CA LEU A 69 -21.81 -5.38 -9.33
C LEU A 69 -22.14 -6.81 -8.91
N SER A 70 -23.07 -7.47 -9.60
CA SER A 70 -23.42 -8.88 -9.36
C SER A 70 -22.53 -9.87 -10.14
N ILE A 71 -21.21 -9.68 -10.14
CA ILE A 71 -20.27 -10.43 -11.01
C ILE A 71 -19.90 -11.84 -10.51
N PHE A 72 -19.98 -12.09 -9.21
CA PHE A 72 -19.57 -13.37 -8.60
C PHE A 72 -20.74 -14.17 -8.03
N ALA A 73 -21.96 -13.95 -8.53
CA ALA A 73 -23.16 -14.65 -8.08
C ALA A 73 -23.03 -16.18 -8.22
N VAL A 74 -22.42 -16.67 -9.31
CA VAL A 74 -22.16 -18.10 -9.53
C VAL A 74 -21.21 -18.71 -8.49
N PHE A 75 -20.35 -17.90 -7.88
CA PHE A 75 -19.45 -18.30 -6.79
C PHE A 75 -20.05 -18.03 -5.41
N GLY A 76 -21.35 -17.73 -5.36
CA GLY A 76 -22.09 -17.52 -4.13
C GLY A 76 -22.04 -16.09 -3.61
N SER A 77 -21.62 -15.08 -4.38
CA SER A 77 -21.74 -13.67 -3.96
C SER A 77 -23.20 -13.26 -3.84
N GLN A 78 -23.57 -12.64 -2.72
CA GLN A 78 -24.93 -12.28 -2.36
C GLN A 78 -24.96 -10.79 -2.01
N GLY A 79 -25.91 -10.07 -2.60
CA GLY A 79 -26.10 -8.65 -2.37
C GLY A 79 -26.88 -8.36 -1.10
N VAL A 80 -26.54 -7.29 -0.41
CA VAL A 80 -27.33 -6.73 0.70
C VAL A 80 -27.98 -5.44 0.23
N LYS A 81 -29.32 -5.37 0.31
CA LYS A 81 -30.08 -4.15 -0.03
C LYS A 81 -29.67 -2.99 0.87
N GLN A 82 -29.41 -1.84 0.25
CA GLN A 82 -29.08 -0.60 0.93
C GLN A 82 -30.33 0.31 1.03
N PRO A 83 -30.32 1.32 1.93
CA PRO A 83 -31.44 2.25 2.08
C PRO A 83 -31.83 3.02 0.81
N ASP A 84 -30.88 3.24 -0.10
CA ASP A 84 -31.08 3.91 -1.39
C ASP A 84 -31.64 2.99 -2.49
N GLY A 85 -31.95 1.73 -2.15
CA GLY A 85 -32.48 0.72 -3.06
C GLY A 85 -31.40 -0.04 -3.86
N THR A 86 -30.14 0.35 -3.77
CA THR A 86 -29.02 -0.37 -4.40
C THR A 86 -28.69 -1.67 -3.66
N GLU A 87 -27.83 -2.50 -4.26
CA GLU A 87 -27.32 -3.72 -3.64
C GLU A 87 -25.81 -3.66 -3.46
N LEU A 88 -25.36 -4.11 -2.29
CA LEU A 88 -23.96 -4.16 -1.92
C LEU A 88 -23.45 -5.60 -1.87
N TYR A 89 -22.52 -5.92 -2.76
CA TYR A 89 -21.83 -7.20 -2.90
C TYR A 89 -20.43 -7.14 -2.27
N LEU A 90 -20.37 -7.01 -0.94
CA LEU A 90 -19.12 -6.75 -0.22
C LEU A 90 -18.03 -7.83 -0.43
N ALA A 91 -18.40 -9.07 -0.76
CA ALA A 91 -17.45 -10.14 -1.06
C ALA A 91 -16.54 -9.81 -2.27
N ASN A 92 -17.07 -9.04 -3.23
CA ASN A 92 -16.35 -8.71 -4.47
C ASN A 92 -15.09 -7.87 -4.20
N ALA A 93 -15.07 -7.09 -3.11
CA ALA A 93 -13.94 -6.23 -2.76
C ALA A 93 -12.61 -7.01 -2.63
N SER A 94 -12.66 -8.24 -2.14
CA SER A 94 -11.50 -9.13 -2.03
C SER A 94 -11.42 -10.14 -3.16
N TRP A 95 -12.57 -10.71 -3.58
CA TRP A 95 -12.61 -11.77 -4.60
C TRP A 95 -12.14 -11.32 -5.97
N ILE A 96 -12.30 -10.03 -6.30
CA ILE A 96 -11.83 -9.48 -7.59
C ILE A 96 -10.33 -9.69 -7.80
N TRP A 97 -9.52 -9.76 -6.73
CA TRP A 97 -8.07 -9.91 -6.81
C TRP A 97 -7.62 -11.36 -7.02
N VAL A 98 -8.46 -12.34 -6.66
CA VAL A 98 -8.15 -13.77 -6.77
C VAL A 98 -7.73 -14.20 -8.19
N PRO A 99 -8.48 -13.87 -9.27
CA PRO A 99 -8.05 -14.25 -10.62
C PRO A 99 -6.72 -13.62 -11.01
N PHE A 100 -6.46 -12.36 -10.65
CA PHE A 100 -5.18 -11.70 -10.95
C PHE A 100 -4.03 -12.34 -10.17
N LEU A 101 -4.23 -12.61 -8.88
CA LEU A 101 -3.24 -13.29 -8.04
C LEU A 101 -2.91 -14.68 -8.61
N ALA A 102 -3.91 -15.45 -9.04
CA ALA A 102 -3.69 -16.76 -9.65
C ALA A 102 -2.90 -16.65 -10.96
N ILE A 103 -3.29 -15.75 -11.87
CA ILE A 103 -2.61 -15.52 -13.15
C ILE A 103 -1.15 -15.13 -12.91
N PHE A 104 -0.88 -14.16 -12.03
CA PHE A 104 0.48 -13.70 -11.78
C PHE A 104 1.31 -14.68 -10.95
N THR A 105 0.69 -15.55 -10.15
CA THR A 105 1.39 -16.67 -9.49
C THR A 105 1.89 -17.67 -10.53
N ILE A 106 1.04 -18.05 -11.49
CA ILE A 106 1.43 -18.93 -12.60
C ILE A 106 2.50 -18.27 -13.47
N ALA A 107 2.32 -16.99 -13.80
CA ALA A 107 3.29 -16.24 -14.59
C ALA A 107 4.66 -16.13 -13.88
N ALA A 108 4.67 -15.94 -12.56
CA ALA A 108 5.91 -15.93 -11.78
C ALA A 108 6.58 -17.30 -11.79
N TRP A 109 5.80 -18.38 -11.63
CA TRP A 109 6.31 -19.76 -11.60
C TRP A 109 7.00 -20.16 -12.90
N PHE A 110 6.44 -19.79 -14.05
CA PHE A 110 6.97 -20.18 -15.36
C PHE A 110 7.85 -19.11 -16.02
N GLY A 111 7.73 -17.85 -15.61
CA GLY A 111 8.33 -16.70 -16.29
C GLY A 111 9.44 -15.99 -15.52
N MET A 112 9.63 -16.25 -14.24
CA MET A 112 10.76 -15.72 -13.46
C MET A 112 11.89 -16.73 -13.39
N ASN A 113 13.12 -16.24 -13.22
CA ASN A 113 14.32 -17.05 -13.14
C ASN A 113 14.95 -16.95 -11.75
N ASP A 114 15.69 -17.98 -11.36
CA ASP A 114 16.55 -17.94 -10.18
C ASP A 114 17.98 -17.59 -10.58
N LEU A 115 18.60 -16.68 -9.84
CA LEU A 115 20.01 -16.35 -10.00
C LEU A 115 20.83 -17.10 -8.95
N ALA A 116 21.86 -17.83 -9.40
CA ALA A 116 22.84 -18.45 -8.52
C ALA A 116 23.79 -17.38 -7.95
N THR A 117 23.30 -16.58 -6.99
CA THR A 117 24.09 -15.55 -6.31
C THR A 117 24.27 -15.90 -4.84
N SER A 118 25.47 -15.64 -4.31
CA SER A 118 25.80 -15.88 -2.89
C SER A 118 24.88 -15.06 -1.98
N LYS A 119 24.17 -15.74 -1.08
CA LYS A 119 23.29 -15.12 -0.07
C LYS A 119 24.11 -14.84 1.19
N ALA A 120 24.16 -13.58 1.63
CA ALA A 120 24.75 -13.23 2.92
C ALA A 120 23.91 -13.83 4.06
N SER A 121 24.55 -14.52 4.99
CA SER A 121 23.88 -15.14 6.14
C SER A 121 23.28 -14.09 7.08
N ILE A 122 22.25 -14.46 7.86
CA ILE A 122 21.64 -13.57 8.85
C ILE A 122 22.69 -13.04 9.83
N LYS A 123 23.63 -13.90 10.26
CA LYS A 123 24.71 -13.54 11.17
C LYS A 123 25.61 -12.43 10.62
N GLU A 124 25.83 -12.39 9.30
CA GLU A 124 26.60 -11.34 8.63
C GLU A 124 25.83 -10.02 8.49
N GLN A 125 24.49 -10.06 8.51
CA GLN A 125 23.64 -8.87 8.41
C GLN A 125 23.40 -8.19 9.77
N LEU A 126 23.29 -8.95 10.86
CA LEU A 126 22.99 -8.44 12.21
C LEU A 126 23.91 -7.33 12.74
N PRO A 127 25.21 -7.24 12.41
CA PRO A 127 26.07 -6.14 12.87
C PRO A 127 25.56 -4.74 12.49
N VAL A 128 24.72 -4.59 11.45
CA VAL A 128 24.13 -3.32 11.06
C VAL A 128 23.29 -2.69 12.18
N LEU A 129 22.68 -3.49 13.05
CA LEU A 129 21.83 -3.03 14.16
C LEU A 129 22.59 -2.22 15.20
N LYS A 130 23.92 -2.39 15.28
CA LYS A 130 24.80 -1.61 16.17
C LYS A 130 25.07 -0.20 15.66
N ARG A 131 24.72 0.12 14.41
CA ARG A 131 24.97 1.45 13.81
C ARG A 131 23.85 2.42 14.20
N GLY A 132 24.17 3.45 14.98
CA GLY A 132 23.19 4.47 15.41
C GLY A 132 22.45 5.15 14.24
N HIS A 133 23.14 5.40 13.12
CA HIS A 133 22.51 5.96 11.91
C HIS A 133 21.37 5.10 11.35
N LEU A 134 21.37 3.77 11.56
CA LEU A 134 20.27 2.90 11.13
C LEU A 134 18.95 3.35 11.77
N TRP A 135 18.96 3.57 13.07
CA TRP A 135 17.78 3.92 13.86
C TRP A 135 17.26 5.32 13.53
N ILE A 136 18.18 6.26 13.31
CA ILE A 136 17.83 7.61 12.86
C ILE A 136 17.14 7.54 11.49
N MET A 137 17.73 6.81 10.53
CA MET A 137 17.14 6.67 9.19
C MET A 137 15.82 5.91 9.22
N SER A 138 15.67 4.91 10.09
CA SER A 138 14.39 4.21 10.25
C SER A 138 13.28 5.12 10.76
N LEU A 139 13.58 6.08 11.64
CA LEU A 139 12.59 7.07 12.10
C LEU A 139 12.17 8.00 10.96
N LEU A 140 13.11 8.48 10.15
CA LEU A 140 12.77 9.33 8.98
C LEU A 140 11.93 8.55 7.96
N TYR A 141 12.23 7.28 7.73
CA TYR A 141 11.46 6.43 6.83
C TYR A 141 10.07 6.09 7.40
N LEU A 142 9.98 5.82 8.71
CA LEU A 142 8.71 5.60 9.41
C LEU A 142 7.82 6.85 9.31
N ALA A 143 8.36 8.04 9.55
CA ALA A 143 7.60 9.28 9.50
C ALA A 143 7.17 9.67 8.08
N THR A 144 7.74 9.09 7.02
CA THR A 144 7.37 9.37 5.63
C THR A 144 6.56 8.22 5.04
N PHE A 145 7.18 7.05 4.84
CA PHE A 145 6.53 5.86 4.29
C PHE A 145 5.48 5.29 5.25
N GLY A 146 5.75 5.28 6.56
CA GLY A 146 4.75 4.86 7.55
C GLY A 146 3.54 5.78 7.55
N SER A 147 3.71 7.10 7.37
CA SER A 147 2.59 8.03 7.19
C SER A 147 1.82 7.77 5.89
N PHE A 148 2.49 7.49 4.77
CA PHE A 148 1.83 7.10 3.52
C PHE A 148 0.90 5.88 3.72
N ILE A 149 1.41 4.80 4.34
CA ILE A 149 0.62 3.59 4.61
C ILE A 149 -0.45 3.84 5.67
N GLY A 150 -0.11 4.55 6.75
CA GLY A 150 -1.03 4.86 7.86
C GLY A 150 -2.23 5.69 7.40
N PHE A 151 -2.00 6.76 6.64
CA PHE A 151 -3.09 7.54 6.06
C PHE A 151 -3.86 6.73 5.03
N SER A 152 -3.20 5.92 4.20
CA SER A 152 -3.90 5.04 3.26
C SER A 152 -4.86 4.07 3.96
N ALA A 153 -4.49 3.55 5.13
CA ALA A 153 -5.33 2.63 5.90
C ALA A 153 -6.45 3.36 6.67
N GLY A 154 -6.15 4.50 7.28
CA GLY A 154 -7.05 5.18 8.22
C GLY A 154 -7.94 6.27 7.60
N PHE A 155 -7.56 6.86 6.47
CA PHE A 155 -8.18 8.09 5.96
C PHE A 155 -9.68 7.94 5.65
N ALA A 156 -10.08 6.86 4.97
CA ALA A 156 -11.49 6.64 4.65
C ALA A 156 -12.35 6.48 5.92
N MET A 157 -11.82 5.80 6.94
CA MET A 157 -12.52 5.64 8.22
C MET A 157 -12.60 6.97 8.98
N LEU A 158 -11.48 7.71 9.06
CA LEU A 158 -11.45 9.04 9.65
C LEU A 158 -12.48 9.97 9.00
N SER A 159 -12.48 10.06 7.68
CA SER A 159 -13.44 10.89 6.95
C SER A 159 -14.88 10.46 7.20
N LYS A 160 -15.19 9.17 7.35
CA LYS A 160 -16.54 8.72 7.69
C LYS A 160 -16.95 9.09 9.11
N THR A 161 -16.02 9.12 10.06
CA THR A 161 -16.33 9.55 11.43
C THR A 161 -16.54 11.06 11.56
N GLN A 162 -15.81 11.85 10.76
CA GLN A 162 -15.82 13.31 10.84
C GLN A 162 -16.86 13.93 9.89
N PHE A 163 -17.06 13.32 8.72
CA PHE A 163 -17.96 13.79 7.67
C PHE A 163 -18.83 12.63 7.17
N PRO A 164 -19.81 12.16 7.97
CA PRO A 164 -20.58 10.94 7.69
C PRO A 164 -21.34 10.99 6.36
N ASP A 165 -21.79 12.19 5.97
CA ASP A 165 -22.58 12.42 4.76
C ASP A 165 -21.74 12.35 3.47
N VAL A 166 -20.41 12.42 3.56
CA VAL A 166 -19.52 12.37 2.40
C VAL A 166 -19.29 10.91 1.99
N GLN A 167 -19.53 10.59 0.70
CA GLN A 167 -19.20 9.28 0.14
C GLN A 167 -17.69 9.16 -0.18
N ILE A 168 -16.86 9.12 0.87
CA ILE A 168 -15.40 9.23 0.74
C ILE A 168 -14.76 8.14 -0.12
N LEU A 169 -15.37 6.96 -0.25
CA LEU A 169 -14.83 5.88 -1.07
C LEU A 169 -14.73 6.21 -2.57
N GLN A 170 -15.45 7.22 -3.05
CA GLN A 170 -15.30 7.73 -4.42
C GLN A 170 -14.04 8.58 -4.62
N TYR A 171 -13.43 9.07 -3.55
CA TYR A 171 -12.31 10.03 -3.59
C TYR A 171 -11.05 9.52 -2.90
N ALA A 172 -11.16 8.63 -1.92
CA ALA A 172 -10.07 8.19 -1.04
C ALA A 172 -8.85 7.68 -1.82
N PHE A 173 -9.07 6.98 -2.93
CA PHE A 173 -8.02 6.41 -3.77
C PHE A 173 -7.01 7.45 -4.28
N PHE A 174 -7.42 8.72 -4.41
CA PHE A 174 -6.59 9.77 -4.97
C PHE A 174 -5.42 10.14 -4.05
N GLY A 175 -5.59 10.04 -2.73
CA GLY A 175 -4.52 10.29 -1.75
C GLY A 175 -3.33 9.33 -1.93
N PRO A 176 -3.54 8.00 -1.88
CA PRO A 176 -2.47 7.04 -2.16
C PRO A 176 -1.94 7.12 -3.60
N PHE A 177 -2.76 7.52 -4.57
CA PHE A 177 -2.33 7.72 -5.96
C PHE A 177 -1.27 8.81 -6.07
N ILE A 178 -1.55 10.01 -5.56
CA ILE A 178 -0.58 11.11 -5.56
C ILE A 178 0.63 10.79 -4.68
N GLY A 179 0.44 10.07 -3.56
CA GLY A 179 1.54 9.63 -2.70
C GLY A 179 2.51 8.68 -3.40
N ALA A 180 1.99 7.72 -4.17
CA ALA A 180 2.80 6.79 -4.95
C ALA A 180 3.57 7.49 -6.09
N LEU A 181 2.95 8.46 -6.77
CA LEU A 181 3.64 9.29 -7.76
C LEU A 181 4.70 10.18 -7.12
N ALA A 182 4.38 10.80 -5.97
CA ALA A 182 5.28 11.66 -5.21
C ALA A 182 6.51 10.88 -4.71
N ARG A 183 6.41 9.57 -4.46
CA ARG A 183 7.56 8.72 -4.14
C ARG A 183 8.60 8.73 -5.28
N SER A 184 8.16 8.48 -6.51
CA SER A 184 9.06 8.49 -7.68
C SER A 184 9.60 9.89 -7.96
N ALA A 185 8.76 10.92 -7.85
CA ALA A 185 9.17 12.31 -7.99
C ALA A 185 10.20 12.72 -6.92
N GLY A 186 9.99 12.31 -5.67
CA GLY A 186 10.90 12.56 -4.56
C GLY A 186 12.27 11.91 -4.77
N GLY A 187 12.31 10.71 -5.35
CA GLY A 187 13.55 10.06 -5.79
C GLY A 187 14.27 10.88 -6.86
N ALA A 188 13.57 11.23 -7.94
CA ALA A 188 14.16 12.01 -9.04
C ALA A 188 14.65 13.41 -8.60
N LEU A 189 13.93 14.06 -7.69
CA LEU A 189 14.35 15.33 -7.07
C LEU A 189 15.59 15.13 -6.19
N SER A 190 15.64 14.03 -5.43
CA SER A 190 16.77 13.70 -4.56
C SER A 190 18.04 13.41 -5.36
N ASP A 191 17.93 12.80 -6.54
CA ASP A 191 19.07 12.55 -7.42
C ASP A 191 19.70 13.85 -7.94
N ARG A 192 18.89 14.91 -8.13
CA ARG A 192 19.36 16.21 -8.64
C ARG A 192 19.76 17.20 -7.55
N LEU A 193 19.00 17.21 -6.45
CA LEU A 193 19.10 18.21 -5.39
C LEU A 193 19.67 17.64 -4.09
N GLY A 194 19.94 16.34 -4.01
CA GLY A 194 20.41 15.67 -2.80
C GLY A 194 19.26 15.33 -1.84
N GLY A 195 19.19 14.05 -1.45
CA GLY A 195 18.09 13.52 -0.63
C GLY A 195 17.86 14.26 0.68
N THR A 196 18.91 14.62 1.42
CA THR A 196 18.76 15.32 2.70
C THR A 196 18.03 16.66 2.58
N ARG A 197 18.32 17.45 1.53
CA ARG A 197 17.67 18.75 1.31
C ARG A 197 16.18 18.57 0.99
N VAL A 198 15.88 17.64 0.09
CA VAL A 198 14.50 17.31 -0.31
C VAL A 198 13.72 16.81 0.90
N THR A 199 14.29 15.88 1.67
CA THR A 199 13.68 15.33 2.88
C THR A 199 13.43 16.39 3.95
N LEU A 200 14.36 17.32 4.17
CA LEU A 200 14.19 18.40 5.15
C LEU A 200 13.02 19.31 4.79
N VAL A 201 12.97 19.80 3.55
CA VAL A 201 11.86 20.63 3.07
C VAL A 201 10.53 19.87 3.16
N ASN A 202 10.54 18.60 2.78
CA ASN A 202 9.36 17.75 2.89
C ASN A 202 8.86 17.62 4.33
N PHE A 203 9.74 17.46 5.31
CA PHE A 203 9.33 17.41 6.72
C PHE A 203 8.72 18.72 7.23
N ILE A 204 9.24 19.87 6.80
CA ILE A 204 8.64 21.17 7.11
C ILE A 204 7.22 21.24 6.54
N LEU A 205 7.03 20.84 5.28
CA LEU A 205 5.71 20.81 4.64
C LEU A 205 4.76 19.82 5.33
N MET A 206 5.24 18.64 5.70
CA MET A 206 4.44 17.65 6.44
C MET A 206 3.95 18.21 7.78
N ALA A 207 4.79 18.95 8.51
CA ALA A 207 4.40 19.58 9.77
C ALA A 207 3.31 20.65 9.55
N ILE A 208 3.49 21.51 8.54
CA ILE A 208 2.51 22.55 8.19
C ILE A 208 1.17 21.92 7.81
N PHE A 209 1.16 20.96 6.87
CA PHE A 209 -0.08 20.34 6.42
C PHE A 209 -0.78 19.52 7.50
N SER A 210 -0.01 18.82 8.36
CA SER A 210 -0.58 18.12 9.52
C SER A 210 -1.24 19.11 10.48
N GLY A 211 -0.61 20.26 10.73
CA GLY A 211 -1.18 21.32 11.57
C GLY A 211 -2.46 21.93 10.97
N LEU A 212 -2.47 22.20 9.66
CA LEU A 212 -3.63 22.74 8.96
C LEU A 212 -4.82 21.76 8.96
N LEU A 213 -4.57 20.46 8.94
CA LEU A 213 -5.63 19.45 8.95
C LEU A 213 -6.51 19.55 10.21
N PHE A 214 -5.92 19.84 11.37
CA PHE A 214 -6.69 20.04 12.61
C PHE A 214 -7.62 21.26 12.56
N LEU A 215 -7.32 22.27 11.74
CA LEU A 215 -8.19 23.44 11.56
C LEU A 215 -9.40 23.15 10.66
N THR A 216 -9.40 22.00 9.97
CA THR A 216 -10.47 21.61 9.04
C THR A 216 -11.41 20.55 9.60
N LEU A 217 -11.08 19.97 10.76
CA LEU A 217 -11.94 18.99 11.42
C LEU A 217 -13.11 19.72 12.11
N PRO A 218 -14.32 19.15 12.07
CA PRO A 218 -15.45 19.68 12.83
C PRO A 218 -15.20 19.51 14.35
N ASP A 219 -15.78 20.42 15.14
CA ASP A 219 -15.70 20.43 16.61
C ASP A 219 -16.34 19.18 17.25
#